data_AF-A0A967KCZ5-F1
#
_entry.id   AF-A0A967KCZ5-F1
#
_cell.length_a   1.000
_cell.length_b   1.000
_cell.length_c   1.000
_cell.angle_alpha   90.00
_cell.angle_beta   90.00
_cell.angle_gamma   90.00
#
_symmetry.space_group_name_H-M   'P 1'
#
loop_
_entity.id
_entity.type
_entity.pdbx_description
1 polymer ?
#
loop_
_entity_poly.entity_id
_entity_poly.type
_entity_poly.pdbx_seq_one_letter_code
_entity_poly.pdbx_strand_id
1 'polypeptide(L)'
;MSSFYSSHWVLTFLVFFPAVAGLLCLFLPKERLRGWAFLAAMIEFLVSLPLFWTFEIGWVDWQNYVSVPWIPDWGISYALGVDGISLLLVLLTTFLLPISVLVSWDQIKEKERAYYAMLLVLVT
;
A
#
# COMPACT_ATOMS: atom_id res chain seq x y z
N MET A 1 -21.83 5.18 2.83
CA MET A 1 -20.39 5.08 3.19
C MET A 1 -19.99 3.68 3.70
N SER A 2 -20.87 2.94 4.38
CA SER A 2 -20.62 1.53 4.81
C SER A 2 -20.37 0.55 3.65
N SER A 3 -20.97 0.75 2.47
CA SER A 3 -20.80 -0.14 1.31
C SER A 3 -19.38 -0.16 0.71
N PHE A 4 -18.55 0.85 0.97
CA PHE A 4 -17.21 0.94 0.38
C PHE A 4 -16.22 -0.06 1.02
N TYR A 5 -16.45 -0.46 2.28
CA TYR A 5 -15.59 -1.36 3.06
C TYR A 5 -16.21 -2.71 3.42
N SER A 6 -17.46 -2.99 3.03
CA SER A 6 -17.85 -4.39 2.74
C SER A 6 -17.07 -4.96 1.54
N SER A 7 -16.31 -4.10 0.87
CA SER A 7 -15.57 -4.37 -0.34
C SER A 7 -14.12 -4.69 0.04
N HIS A 8 -13.84 -5.98 0.24
CA HIS A 8 -12.56 -6.60 0.63
C HIS A 8 -11.33 -6.26 -0.26
N TRP A 9 -11.51 -5.40 -1.27
CA TRP A 9 -10.48 -5.06 -2.25
C TRP A 9 -9.46 -4.05 -1.72
N VAL A 10 -9.81 -3.21 -0.74
CA VAL A 10 -8.92 -2.09 -0.34
C VAL A 10 -7.59 -2.60 0.22
N LEU A 11 -7.61 -3.58 1.11
CA LEU A 11 -6.38 -4.15 1.67
C LEU A 11 -5.53 -4.85 0.60
N THR A 12 -6.20 -5.60 -0.28
CA THR A 12 -5.54 -6.27 -1.40
C THR A 12 -4.91 -5.24 -2.34
N PHE A 13 -5.59 -4.12 -2.59
CA PHE A 13 -5.07 -3.03 -3.40
C PHE A 13 -3.83 -2.41 -2.76
N LEU A 14 -3.89 -2.05 -1.47
CA LEU A 14 -2.75 -1.46 -0.76
C LEU A 14 -1.51 -2.40 -0.75
N VAL A 15 -1.72 -3.71 -0.67
CA VAL A 15 -0.61 -4.68 -0.72
C VAL A 15 -0.01 -4.78 -2.13
N PHE A 16 -0.82 -4.88 -3.19
CA PHE A 16 -0.28 -5.18 -4.53
C PHE A 16 0.02 -3.95 -5.38
N PHE A 17 -0.65 -2.82 -5.15
CA PHE A 17 -0.50 -1.62 -5.97
C PHE A 17 0.92 -1.06 -5.93
N PRO A 18 1.60 -0.91 -4.77
CA PRO A 18 2.97 -0.39 -4.74
C PRO A 18 3.96 -1.30 -5.46
N ALA A 19 3.77 -2.63 -5.43
CA ALA A 19 4.62 -3.57 -6.18
C ALA A 19 4.45 -3.38 -7.69
N VAL A 20 3.22 -3.25 -8.18
CA VAL A 20 2.96 -2.99 -9.60
C VAL A 20 3.50 -1.62 -10.02
N ALA A 21 3.29 -0.58 -9.20
CA ALA A 21 3.81 0.76 -9.46
C ALA A 21 5.35 0.79 -9.47
N GLY A 22 5.99 0.05 -8.56
CA GLY A 22 7.44 -0.13 -8.50
C GLY A 22 7.99 -0.91 -9.70
N LEU A 23 7.29 -1.92 -10.18
CA LEU A 23 7.66 -2.62 -11.41
C LEU A 23 7.59 -1.67 -12.63
N LEU A 24 6.56 -0.82 -12.70
CA LEU A 24 6.42 0.18 -13.75
C LEU A 24 7.53 1.23 -13.74
N CYS A 25 8.09 1.58 -12.58
CA CYS A 25 9.27 2.46 -12.46
C CYS A 25 10.47 1.97 -13.31
N LEU A 26 10.64 0.66 -13.48
CA LEU A 26 11.77 0.09 -14.21
C LEU A 26 11.72 0.42 -15.71
N PHE A 27 10.53 0.64 -16.26
CA PHE A 27 10.31 0.91 -17.67
C PHE A 27 10.19 2.41 -17.99
N LEU A 28 10.11 3.28 -16.97
CA LEU A 28 9.92 4.71 -17.15
C LEU A 28 11.23 5.48 -17.44
N PRO A 29 11.15 6.55 -18.24
CA PRO A 29 12.26 7.46 -18.45
C PRO A 29 12.55 8.25 -17.16
N LYS A 30 13.79 8.69 -16.96
CA LYS A 30 14.25 9.25 -15.68
C LYS A 30 13.47 10.51 -15.28
N GLU A 31 13.07 11.29 -16.27
CA GLU A 31 12.35 12.55 -16.13
C GLU A 31 10.95 12.36 -15.51
N ARG A 32 10.35 11.17 -15.70
CA ARG A 32 9.00 10.85 -15.18
C ARG A 32 9.02 10.03 -13.91
N LEU A 33 10.17 9.44 -13.56
CA LEU A 33 10.31 8.47 -12.49
C LEU A 33 9.88 9.02 -11.13
N ARG A 34 10.36 10.21 -10.76
CA ARG A 34 10.08 10.84 -9.46
C ARG A 34 8.61 11.23 -9.33
N GLY A 35 8.06 11.85 -10.38
CA GLY A 35 6.64 12.20 -10.45
C GLY A 35 5.72 10.99 -10.40
N TRP A 36 6.11 9.89 -11.06
CA TRP A 36 5.38 8.63 -10.99
C TRP A 36 5.42 8.01 -9.60
N ALA A 37 6.60 7.91 -8.98
CA ALA A 37 6.75 7.37 -7.63
C ALA A 37 5.95 8.17 -6.60
N PHE A 38 5.94 9.49 -6.73
CA PHE A 38 5.14 10.37 -5.87
C PHE A 38 3.64 10.20 -6.09
N LEU A 39 3.21 10.10 -7.35
CA LEU A 39 1.80 9.88 -7.69
C LEU A 39 1.32 8.53 -7.15
N ALA A 40 2.12 7.47 -7.30
CA ALA A 40 1.82 6.16 -6.73
C ALA A 40 1.73 6.22 -5.20
N ALA A 41 2.71 6.86 -4.55
CA ALA A 41 2.70 7.06 -3.10
C ALA A 41 1.48 7.84 -2.61
N MET A 42 1.04 8.85 -3.37
CA MET A 42 -0.14 9.64 -3.03
C MET A 42 -1.44 8.84 -3.20
N ILE A 43 -1.55 8.05 -4.27
CA ILE A 43 -2.70 7.14 -4.46
C ILE A 43 -2.78 6.17 -3.29
N GLU A 44 -1.67 5.56 -2.91
CA GLU A 44 -1.58 4.62 -1.80
C GLU A 44 -2.06 5.25 -0.48
N PHE A 45 -1.56 6.45 -0.16
CA PHE A 45 -2.00 7.21 1.01
C PHE A 45 -3.49 7.54 0.97
N LEU A 46 -3.99 8.07 -0.15
CA LEU A 46 -5.40 8.46 -0.28
C LEU A 46 -6.35 7.27 -0.24
N VAL A 47 -5.94 6.09 -0.71
CA VAL A 47 -6.73 4.85 -0.63
C VAL A 47 -6.76 4.31 0.80
N SER A 48 -5.69 4.52 1.58
CA SER A 48 -5.65 4.09 2.99
C SER A 48 -6.50 4.97 3.92
N LEU A 49 -6.63 6.27 3.62
CA LEU A 49 -7.32 7.25 4.49
C LEU A 49 -8.73 6.86 4.93
N PRO A 50 -9.62 6.37 4.04
CA PRO A 50 -10.99 6.11 4.45
C PRO A 50 -11.09 4.94 5.44
N LEU A 51 -10.05 4.09 5.57
CA LEU A 51 -9.99 3.03 6.60
C LEU A 51 -10.09 3.61 8.01
N PHE A 52 -9.53 4.81 8.24
CA PHE A 52 -9.53 5.44 9.55
C PHE A 52 -10.94 5.84 10.01
N TRP A 53 -11.69 6.51 9.13
CA TRP A 53 -13.03 7.01 9.47
C TRP A 53 -14.11 5.94 9.49
N THR A 54 -13.87 4.80 8.84
CA THR A 54 -14.84 3.70 8.79
C THR A 54 -14.53 2.58 9.78
N PHE A 55 -13.44 2.68 10.55
CA PHE A 55 -13.09 1.67 11.54
C PHE A 55 -14.03 1.75 12.75
N GLU A 56 -14.71 0.64 13.06
CA GLU A 56 -15.62 0.58 14.21
C GLU A 56 -14.86 0.20 15.49
N ILE A 57 -14.76 1.14 16.44
CA ILE A 57 -14.08 0.92 17.72
C ILE A 57 -15.02 0.12 18.65
N GLY A 58 -14.53 -0.98 19.22
CA GLY A 58 -15.27 -1.80 20.19
C GLY A 58 -15.71 -3.17 19.66
N TRP A 59 -15.45 -3.47 18.39
CA TRP A 59 -15.57 -4.82 17.83
C TRP A 59 -14.26 -5.59 18.02
N VAL A 60 -14.36 -6.84 18.50
CA VAL A 60 -13.19 -7.71 18.78
C VAL A 60 -12.71 -8.41 17.51
N ASP A 61 -13.54 -8.52 16.48
CA ASP A 61 -13.23 -9.21 15.24
C ASP A 61 -12.45 -8.35 14.24
N TRP A 62 -11.74 -9.04 13.34
CA TRP A 62 -11.01 -8.44 12.23
C TRP A 62 -11.95 -7.68 11.28
N GLN A 63 -11.63 -6.42 10.98
CA GLN A 63 -12.37 -5.63 10.01
C GLN A 63 -11.72 -5.74 8.62
N ASN A 64 -12.52 -5.57 7.56
CA ASN A 64 -12.08 -5.78 6.17
C ASN A 64 -11.45 -7.16 5.92
N TYR A 65 -11.90 -8.18 6.66
CA TYR A 65 -11.31 -9.51 6.59
C TYR A 65 -11.58 -10.20 5.25
N VAL A 66 -10.54 -10.70 4.61
CA VAL A 66 -10.59 -11.52 3.39
C VAL A 66 -9.82 -12.81 3.65
N SER A 67 -10.41 -13.95 3.30
CA SER A 67 -9.76 -15.25 3.37
C SER A 67 -10.00 -15.99 2.07
N VAL A 68 -8.94 -16.16 1.29
CA VAL A 68 -8.96 -16.90 0.02
C VAL A 68 -8.04 -18.10 0.14
N PRO A 69 -8.53 -19.34 -0.09
CA PRO A 69 -7.66 -20.51 -0.08
C PRO A 69 -6.64 -20.40 -1.22
N TRP A 70 -5.35 -20.49 -0.90
CA TRP A 70 -4.27 -20.41 -1.89
C TRP A 70 -3.79 -21.81 -2.25
N ILE A 71 -3.40 -22.62 -1.26
CA ILE A 71 -3.00 -24.02 -1.45
C ILE A 71 -3.85 -24.87 -0.50
N PRO A 72 -5.05 -25.29 -0.93
CA PRO A 72 -6.02 -25.98 -0.08
C PRO A 72 -5.47 -27.29 0.50
N ASP A 73 -4.68 -28.02 -0.30
CA ASP A 73 -4.09 -29.30 0.10
C ASP A 73 -3.18 -29.18 1.32
N TRP A 74 -2.61 -27.99 1.54
CA TRP A 74 -1.71 -27.69 2.65
C TRP A 74 -2.38 -26.82 3.73
N GLY A 75 -3.67 -26.51 3.58
CA GLY A 75 -4.41 -25.62 4.48
C GLY A 75 -3.93 -24.16 4.44
N ILE A 76 -3.25 -23.73 3.36
CA ILE A 76 -2.71 -22.37 3.24
C ILE A 76 -3.75 -21.44 2.61
N SER A 77 -4.05 -20.34 3.32
CA SER A 77 -4.97 -19.29 2.87
C SER A 77 -4.31 -17.92 2.89
N TYR A 78 -4.64 -17.08 1.92
CA TYR A 78 -4.43 -15.64 1.97
C TYR A 78 -5.48 -15.02 2.88
N ALA A 79 -5.11 -14.81 4.15
CA ALA A 79 -5.95 -14.18 5.16
C ALA A 79 -5.42 -12.77 5.44
N LEU A 80 -6.21 -11.75 5.13
CA LEU A 80 -5.90 -10.36 5.39
C LEU A 80 -7.04 -9.73 6.17
N GLY A 81 -6.72 -8.90 7.14
CA GLY A 81 -7.68 -8.09 7.87
C GLY A 81 -6.94 -7.00 8.61
N VAL A 82 -7.69 -6.06 9.17
CA VAL A 82 -7.14 -4.95 9.94
C VAL A 82 -7.77 -4.91 11.33
N ASP A 83 -6.93 -4.76 12.34
CA ASP A 83 -7.30 -4.44 13.72
C ASP A 83 -6.94 -2.98 14.07
N GLY A 84 -7.23 -2.54 15.29
CA GLY A 84 -7.00 -1.15 15.69
C GLY A 84 -5.53 -0.71 15.61
N ILE A 85 -4.58 -1.64 15.85
CA ILE A 85 -3.15 -1.34 15.79
C ILE A 85 -2.68 -1.32 14.33
N SER A 86 -3.01 -2.35 13.56
CA SER A 86 -2.63 -2.47 12.15
C SER A 86 -3.18 -1.31 11.32
N LEU A 87 -4.37 -0.79 11.65
CA LEU A 87 -4.93 0.38 11.01
C LEU A 87 -3.98 1.59 11.10
N LEU A 88 -3.49 1.88 12.31
CA LEU A 88 -2.59 3.00 12.54
C LEU A 88 -1.24 2.78 11.83
N LEU A 89 -0.75 1.53 11.80
CA LEU A 89 0.49 1.17 11.11
C LEU A 89 0.36 1.29 9.59
N VAL A 90 -0.77 0.89 9.01
CA VAL A 90 -1.04 1.07 7.57
C VAL A 90 -1.05 2.55 7.24
N LEU A 91 -1.82 3.36 7.97
CA LEU A 91 -1.89 4.82 7.74
C LEU A 91 -0.53 5.50 7.91
N LEU A 92 0.26 5.09 8.90
CA LEU A 92 1.60 5.62 9.11
C LEU A 92 2.52 5.27 7.93
N THR A 93 2.51 4.01 7.51
CA THR A 93 3.37 3.54 6.40
C THR A 93 3.03 4.23 5.09
N THR A 94 1.74 4.32 4.74
CA THR A 94 1.29 4.97 3.51
C THR A 94 1.50 6.50 3.56
N PHE A 95 1.45 7.12 4.75
CA PHE A 95 1.79 8.54 4.94
C PHE A 95 3.29 8.82 4.80
N LEU A 96 4.14 7.92 5.31
CA LEU A 96 5.59 8.08 5.23
C LEU A 96 6.10 7.92 3.79
N LEU A 97 5.45 7.10 2.97
CA LEU A 97 5.87 6.83 1.59
C LEU A 97 6.01 8.11 0.71
N PRO A 98 5.02 9.01 0.58
CA PRO A 98 5.18 10.24 -0.18
C PRO A 98 6.23 11.17 0.42
N ILE A 99 6.40 11.18 1.74
CA ILE A 99 7.47 11.93 2.41
C ILE A 99 8.84 11.36 2.03
N SER A 100 9.02 10.05 2.07
CA SER A 100 10.25 9.39 1.65
C SER A 100 10.61 9.71 0.20
N VAL A 101 9.62 9.71 -0.70
CA VAL A 101 9.82 10.13 -2.10
C VAL A 101 10.28 11.59 -2.17
N LEU A 102 9.63 12.51 -1.47
CA LEU A 102 10.01 13.94 -1.45
C LEU A 102 11.42 14.17 -0.89
N VAL A 103 11.80 13.50 0.20
CA VAL A 103 13.13 13.62 0.79
C VAL A 103 14.20 13.06 -0.16
N SER A 104 13.91 11.97 -0.86
CA SER A 104 14.84 11.33 -1.79
C SER A 104 15.03 12.08 -3.11
N TRP A 105 14.17 13.06 -3.41
CA TRP A 105 14.05 13.69 -4.72
C TRP A 105 15.34 14.30 -5.25
N ASP A 106 16.11 14.97 -4.38
CA ASP A 106 17.38 15.62 -4.74
C ASP A 106 18.62 14.89 -4.20
N GLN A 107 18.41 13.93 -3.29
CA GLN A 107 19.49 13.20 -2.62
C GLN A 107 19.99 12.01 -3.44
N ILE A 108 19.11 11.31 -4.15
CA ILE A 108 19.47 10.11 -4.91
C ILE A 108 19.87 10.50 -6.34
N LYS A 109 21.15 10.32 -6.67
CA LYS A 109 21.73 10.63 -7.99
C LYS A 109 22.19 9.40 -8.76
N GLU A 110 22.40 8.28 -8.07
CA GLU A 110 22.80 7.01 -8.67
C GLU A 110 21.66 6.01 -8.63
N LYS A 111 21.51 5.24 -9.71
CA LYS A 111 20.51 4.15 -9.82
C LYS A 111 19.08 4.55 -9.41
N GLU A 112 18.66 5.78 -9.70
CA GLU A 112 17.34 6.32 -9.32
C GLU A 112 16.20 5.35 -9.64
N ARG A 113 16.21 4.71 -10.82
CA ARG A 113 15.18 3.72 -11.23
C ARG A 113 15.03 2.58 -10.24
N ALA A 114 16.15 1.96 -9.85
CA ALA A 114 16.13 0.85 -8.92
C ALA A 114 15.72 1.33 -7.52
N TYR A 115 16.17 2.52 -7.11
CA TYR A 115 15.80 3.10 -5.83
C TYR A 115 14.28 3.31 -5.70
N TYR A 116 13.65 4.03 -6.62
CA TYR A 116 12.20 4.30 -6.54
C TYR A 116 11.36 3.03 -6.74
N ALA A 117 11.83 2.08 -7.56
CA ALA A 117 11.17 0.78 -7.70
C ALA A 117 11.19 0.01 -6.37
N MET A 118 12.36 -0.09 -5.72
CA MET A 118 12.51 -0.78 -4.44
C MET A 118 11.80 -0.04 -3.31
N LEU A 119 11.77 1.29 -3.32
CA LEU A 119 11.06 2.10 -2.32
C LEU A 119 9.55 1.81 -2.33
N LEU A 120 8.94 1.68 -3.52
CA LEU A 120 7.53 1.32 -3.64
C LEU A 120 7.29 -0.15 -3.24
N VAL A 121 8.16 -1.07 -3.68
CA VAL A 121 8.07 -2.49 -3.32
C VAL A 121 8.27 -2.73 -1.81
N LEU A 122 8.99 -1.85 -1.11
CA LEU A 122 9.20 -1.99 0.33
C LEU A 122 7.90 -1.88 1.14
N VAL A 123 6.88 -1.19 0.61
CA VAL A 123 5.60 -0.97 1.29
C VAL A 123 4.63 -2.14 1.12
N THR A 124 4.90 -3.06 0.18
CA THR A 124 4.05 -4.25 -0.03
C THR A 124 4.33 -5.36 0.97
#